data_AF-A0A529KYU9-F1
#
_entry.id   AF-A0A529KYU9-F1
#
_cell.length_a   1.000
_cell.length_b   1.000
_cell.length_c   1.000
_cell.angle_alpha   90.00
_cell.angle_beta   90.00
_cell.angle_gamma   90.00
#
_symmetry.space_group_name_H-M   'P 1'
#
loop_
_entity.id
_entity.type
_entity.pdbx_description
1 polymer ?
#
loop_
_entity_poly.entity_id
_entity_poly.type
_entity_poly.pdbx_seq_one_letter_code
_entity_poly.pdbx_strand_id
1 'polypeptide(L)'
;SKQGVFKPNREGSVVMWNYPAEWQERYSRMGYAKIDPLIKKGRKEAGPFRWSEVYTDESITEDGRRVLDEAATFGLRSGVTVPLHGPGDSFRFVSFAQSSDCELQNRTITYLQMAALRFHRMVTK
;
A
#
# COMPACT_ATOMS: atom_id res chain seq x y z
N SER A 1 13.75 -5.89 15.80
CA SER A 1 13.15 -4.80 15.00
C SER A 1 11.83 -4.41 15.65
N LYS A 2 11.66 -3.16 16.10
CA LYS A 2 10.45 -2.73 16.83
C LYS A 2 9.35 -2.41 15.81
N GLN A 3 8.29 -3.21 15.78
CA GLN A 3 7.10 -2.95 14.98
C GLN A 3 6.27 -1.86 15.68
N GLY A 4 6.24 -0.65 15.12
CA GLY A 4 5.39 0.43 15.59
C GLY A 4 4.02 0.32 14.94
N VAL A 5 2.98 -0.01 15.71
CA VAL A 5 1.59 0.12 15.26
C VAL A 5 1.25 1.60 15.27
N PHE A 6 1.05 2.19 14.10
CA PHE A 6 0.64 3.59 13.97
C PHE A 6 -0.89 3.65 13.79
N LYS A 7 -1.55 4.45 14.62
CA LYS A 7 -3.00 4.70 14.51
C LYS A 7 -3.24 5.98 13.70
N PRO A 8 -3.63 5.91 12.42
CA PRO A 8 -4.07 7.11 11.70
C PRO A 8 -5.37 7.68 12.28
N ASN A 9 -5.53 8.99 12.10
CA ASN A 9 -6.54 9.87 12.72
C ASN A 9 -7.99 9.68 12.23
N ARG A 10 -8.36 8.47 11.78
CA ARG A 10 -9.75 8.05 11.54
C ARG A 10 -10.03 6.89 12.47
N GLU A 11 -10.99 7.06 13.37
CA GLU A 11 -11.48 6.01 14.26
C GLU A 11 -11.72 4.71 13.45
N GLY A 12 -10.86 3.70 13.65
CA GLY A 12 -11.01 2.36 13.09
C GLY A 12 -10.00 1.89 12.04
N SER A 13 -9.11 2.74 11.51
CA SER A 13 -8.05 2.27 10.58
C SER A 13 -6.74 1.98 11.33
N VAL A 14 -6.22 0.75 11.20
CA VAL A 14 -4.93 0.33 11.77
C VAL A 14 -3.93 0.14 10.63
N VAL A 15 -2.78 0.79 10.72
CA VAL A 15 -1.68 0.63 9.77
C VAL A 15 -0.54 -0.09 10.46
N MET A 16 -0.03 -1.14 9.80
CA MET A 16 1.19 -1.84 10.19
C MET A 16 2.15 -1.81 9.01
N TRP A 17 3.31 -1.21 9.22
CA TRP A 17 4.30 -1.01 8.17
C TRP A 17 5.73 -1.05 8.75
N ASN A 18 6.67 -1.39 7.89
CA ASN A 18 8.11 -1.39 8.15
C ASN A 18 8.86 -0.42 7.22
N TYR A 19 8.14 0.55 6.64
CA TYR A 19 8.72 1.60 5.81
C TYR A 19 9.63 2.54 6.62
N PRO A 20 10.50 3.33 5.97
CA PRO A 20 11.34 4.32 6.65
C PRO A 20 10.51 5.24 7.57
N ALA A 21 11.00 5.51 8.77
CA ALA A 21 10.25 6.26 9.77
C ALA A 21 9.91 7.69 9.29
N GLU A 22 10.82 8.29 8.53
CA GLU A 22 10.67 9.61 7.93
C GLU A 22 9.52 9.64 6.91
N TRP A 23 9.35 8.56 6.14
CA TRP A 23 8.20 8.42 5.25
C TRP A 23 6.89 8.27 6.02
N GLN A 24 6.89 7.47 7.10
CA GLN A 24 5.70 7.29 7.94
C GLN A 24 5.22 8.63 8.53
N GLU A 25 6.15 9.42 9.07
CA GLU A 25 5.87 10.75 9.59
C GLU A 25 5.33 11.68 8.49
N ARG A 26 6.02 11.73 7.34
CA ARG A 26 5.62 12.53 6.19
C ARG A 26 4.20 12.19 5.73
N TYR A 27 3.92 10.91 5.54
CA TYR A 27 2.62 10.39 5.10
C TYR A 27 1.50 10.78 6.05
N SER A 28 1.74 10.67 7.37
CA SER A 28 0.77 11.08 8.38
C SER A 28 0.58 12.59 8.42
N ARG A 29 1.66 13.36 8.49
CA ARG A 29 1.64 14.83 8.60
C ARG A 29 0.90 15.48 7.43
N MET A 30 1.06 14.92 6.23
CA MET A 30 0.40 15.41 5.02
C MET A 30 -1.01 14.84 4.81
N GLY A 31 -1.45 13.89 5.63
CA GLY A 31 -2.75 13.26 5.49
C GLY A 31 -2.90 12.45 4.19
N TYR A 32 -1.83 11.84 3.70
CA TYR A 32 -1.79 11.14 2.41
C TYR A 32 -2.78 9.98 2.32
N ALA A 33 -3.20 9.39 3.43
CA ALA A 33 -4.27 8.38 3.45
C ALA A 33 -5.56 8.81 2.73
N LYS A 34 -5.84 10.11 2.60
CA LYS A 34 -7.04 10.63 1.91
C LYS A 34 -6.90 10.65 0.38
N ILE A 35 -5.66 10.74 -0.11
CA ILE A 35 -5.33 10.94 -1.53
C ILE A 35 -4.44 9.84 -2.11
N ASP A 36 -4.09 8.84 -1.30
CA ASP A 36 -3.23 7.73 -1.70
C ASP A 36 -3.86 6.95 -2.86
N PRO A 37 -3.21 6.94 -4.03
CA PRO A 37 -3.78 6.29 -5.21
C PRO A 37 -3.76 4.76 -5.08
N LEU A 38 -2.91 4.17 -4.22
CA LEU A 38 -2.91 2.72 -3.95
C LEU A 38 -4.18 2.32 -3.21
N ILE A 39 -4.65 3.15 -2.26
CA ILE A 39 -5.92 2.93 -1.57
C ILE A 39 -7.09 3.05 -2.55
N LYS A 40 -7.08 4.08 -3.41
CA LYS A 40 -8.14 4.32 -4.40
C LYS A 40 -8.24 3.16 -5.41
N LYS A 41 -7.11 2.73 -5.97
CA LYS A 41 -7.05 1.62 -6.93
C LYS A 41 -7.41 0.29 -6.26
N GLY A 42 -6.84 0.01 -5.08
CA GLY A 42 -7.07 -1.25 -4.37
C GLY A 42 -8.53 -1.51 -3.99
N ARG A 43 -9.34 -0.48 -3.77
CA ARG A 43 -10.80 -0.63 -3.54
C ARG A 43 -11.57 -1.12 -4.77
N LYS A 44 -11.00 -0.98 -5.97
CA LYS A 44 -11.62 -1.39 -7.24
C LYS A 44 -11.03 -2.70 -7.76
N GLU A 45 -9.78 -2.97 -7.48
CA GLU A 45 -9.05 -4.13 -8.00
C GLU A 45 -9.38 -5.42 -7.24
N ALA A 46 -9.69 -6.49 -7.97
CA ALA A 46 -9.94 -7.80 -7.40
C ALA A 46 -8.66 -8.56 -7.02
N GLY A 47 -7.51 -8.16 -7.56
CA GLY A 47 -6.24 -8.87 -7.42
C GLY A 47 -5.03 -7.94 -7.21
N PRO A 48 -3.84 -8.52 -7.03
CA PRO A 48 -2.61 -7.75 -6.87
C PRO A 48 -2.34 -6.87 -8.09
N PHE A 49 -1.85 -5.65 -7.86
CA PHE A 49 -1.46 -4.72 -8.92
C PHE A 49 -0.13 -4.06 -8.58
N ARG A 50 0.67 -3.78 -9.61
CA ARG A 50 1.94 -3.05 -9.47
C ARG A 50 1.69 -1.57 -9.28
N TRP A 51 2.64 -0.88 -8.65
CA TRP A 51 2.58 0.58 -8.52
C TRP A 51 2.74 1.28 -9.87
N SER A 52 3.42 0.67 -10.84
CA SER A 52 3.50 1.18 -12.23
C SER A 52 2.13 1.26 -12.91
N GLU A 53 1.25 0.30 -12.66
CA GLU A 53 -0.14 0.27 -13.15
C GLU A 53 -1.00 1.40 -12.57
N VAL A 54 -0.51 2.08 -11.52
CA VAL A 54 -1.17 3.23 -10.90
C VAL A 54 -0.76 4.51 -11.63
N TYR A 55 0.50 4.66 -12.03
CA TYR A 55 0.97 5.82 -12.79
C TYR A 55 0.29 5.96 -14.16
N THR A 56 -0.10 4.84 -14.77
CA THR A 56 -0.81 4.79 -16.05
C THR A 56 -2.33 4.75 -15.91
N ASP A 57 -2.85 4.81 -14.68
CA ASP A 57 -4.30 4.83 -14.43
C ASP A 57 -4.85 6.22 -14.76
N GLU A 58 -5.81 6.32 -15.68
CA GLU A 58 -6.43 7.59 -16.08
C GLU A 58 -7.09 8.34 -14.91
N SER A 59 -7.43 7.61 -13.83
CA SER A 59 -8.06 8.20 -12.65
C SER A 59 -7.08 8.71 -11.60
N ILE A 60 -5.75 8.60 -11.83
CA ILE A 60 -4.75 9.15 -10.93
C ILE A 60 -4.78 10.68 -10.96
N THR A 61 -4.83 11.30 -9.79
CA THR A 61 -4.73 12.76 -9.66
C THR A 61 -3.27 13.18 -9.54
N GLU A 62 -2.96 14.44 -9.83
CA GLU A 62 -1.59 14.96 -9.66
C GLU A 62 -1.10 14.83 -8.22
N ASP A 63 -1.98 15.11 -7.26
CA ASP A 63 -1.71 14.88 -5.83
C ASP A 63 -1.45 13.41 -5.52
N GLY A 64 -2.19 12.49 -6.15
CA GLY A 64 -1.99 11.05 -5.98
C GLY A 64 -0.64 10.60 -6.54
N ARG A 65 -0.26 11.09 -7.73
CA ARG A 65 1.06 10.86 -8.33
C ARG A 65 2.17 11.34 -7.40
N ARG A 66 2.03 12.55 -6.86
CA ARG A 66 2.97 13.13 -5.89
C ARG A 66 3.18 12.26 -4.65
N VAL A 67 2.16 11.55 -4.16
CA VAL A 67 2.34 10.61 -3.03
C VAL A 67 3.36 9.53 -3.38
N LEU A 68 3.26 8.93 -4.56
CA LEU A 68 4.17 7.87 -5.00
C LEU A 68 5.57 8.43 -5.31
N ASP A 69 5.64 9.61 -5.94
CA ASP A 69 6.92 10.27 -6.23
C ASP A 69 7.67 10.65 -4.94
N GLU A 70 6.97 11.21 -3.95
CA GLU A 70 7.58 11.49 -2.65
C GLU A 70 8.02 10.18 -1.97
N ALA A 71 7.21 9.13 -1.99
CA ALA A 71 7.58 7.82 -1.44
C ALA A 71 8.89 7.28 -2.06
N ALA A 72 9.07 7.47 -3.37
CA ALA A 72 10.26 7.05 -4.08
C ALA A 72 11.53 7.77 -3.57
N THR A 73 11.43 9.03 -3.12
CA THR A 73 12.57 9.76 -2.52
C THR A 73 13.03 9.15 -1.19
N PHE A 74 12.17 8.38 -0.51
CA PHE A 74 12.50 7.62 0.70
C PHE A 74 12.90 6.16 0.39
N GLY A 75 13.07 5.80 -0.88
CA GLY A 75 13.47 4.44 -1.28
C GLY A 75 12.30 3.47 -1.47
N LEU A 76 11.05 3.93 -1.46
CA LEU A 76 9.87 3.14 -1.82
C LEU A 76 9.55 3.37 -3.31
N ARG A 77 10.37 2.81 -4.19
CA ARG A 77 10.44 3.24 -5.61
C ARG A 77 9.53 2.41 -6.52
N SER A 78 9.44 1.11 -6.28
CA SER A 78 8.45 0.26 -6.92
C SER A 78 7.85 -0.73 -5.92
N GLY A 79 6.77 -1.39 -6.32
CA GLY A 79 6.08 -2.29 -5.42
C GLY A 79 4.84 -2.92 -6.01
N VAL A 80 4.22 -3.76 -5.19
CA VAL A 80 2.93 -4.39 -5.47
C VAL A 80 2.00 -4.18 -4.28
N THR A 81 0.73 -3.93 -4.57
CA THR A 81 -0.32 -3.86 -3.56
C THR A 81 -1.28 -5.02 -3.77
N VAL A 82 -1.59 -5.72 -2.68
CA VAL A 82 -2.54 -6.84 -2.63
C VAL A 82 -3.80 -6.36 -1.91
N PRO A 83 -4.92 -6.12 -2.61
CA PRO A 83 -6.18 -5.81 -1.98
C PRO A 83 -6.77 -7.05 -1.28
N LEU A 84 -7.40 -6.83 -0.13
CA LEU A 84 -7.99 -7.85 0.72
C LEU A 84 -9.42 -7.42 1.08
N HIS A 85 -10.38 -7.94 0.32
CA HIS A 85 -11.80 -7.68 0.52
C HIS A 85 -12.37 -8.69 1.52
N GLY A 86 -13.03 -8.17 2.57
CA GLY A 86 -13.76 -8.96 3.55
C GLY A 86 -15.28 -8.95 3.27
N PRO A 87 -16.09 -9.56 4.15
CA PRO A 87 -17.55 -9.47 4.05
C PRO A 87 -18.05 -8.02 4.06
N GLY A 88 -19.06 -7.72 3.22
CA GLY A 88 -19.60 -6.37 3.04
C GLY A 88 -18.57 -5.41 2.42
N ASP A 89 -18.54 -4.16 2.90
CA ASP A 89 -17.63 -3.12 2.41
C ASP A 89 -16.26 -3.09 3.14
N SER A 90 -15.91 -4.17 3.86
CA SER A 90 -14.64 -4.25 4.57
C SER A 90 -13.47 -4.32 3.58
N PHE A 91 -12.67 -3.26 3.53
CA PHE A 91 -11.48 -3.18 2.69
C PHE A 91 -10.20 -3.09 3.52
N ARG A 92 -9.22 -3.95 3.20
CA ARG A 92 -7.84 -3.89 3.68
C ARG A 92 -6.90 -4.11 2.51
N PHE A 93 -5.63 -3.82 2.70
CA PHE A 93 -4.61 -4.11 1.69
C PHE A 93 -3.26 -4.35 2.36
N VAL A 94 -2.36 -4.99 1.64
CA VAL A 94 -0.95 -5.12 2.00
C VAL A 94 -0.12 -4.62 0.83
N SER A 95 0.81 -3.72 1.09
CA SER A 95 1.74 -3.23 0.06
C SER A 95 3.15 -3.69 0.38
N PHE A 96 3.85 -4.15 -0.65
CA PHE A 96 5.26 -4.52 -0.60
C PHE A 96 6.02 -3.58 -1.51
N ALA A 97 7.04 -2.92 -0.95
CA ALA A 97 7.86 -1.94 -1.65
C ALA A 97 9.32 -2.41 -1.75
N GLN A 98 10.01 -1.92 -2.76
CA GLN A 98 11.44 -2.12 -2.97
C GLN A 98 12.11 -0.82 -3.42
N SER A 99 13.44 -0.75 -3.25
CA SER A 99 14.26 0.41 -3.59
C SER A 99 14.77 0.43 -5.04
N SER A 100 14.47 -0.59 -5.83
CA SER A 100 14.79 -0.66 -7.25
C SER A 100 13.57 -0.31 -8.10
N ASP A 101 13.79 0.29 -9.27
CA ASP A 101 12.71 0.58 -10.23
C ASP A 101 12.28 -0.63 -11.05
N CYS A 102 12.84 -1.81 -10.79
CA CYS A 102 12.49 -3.00 -11.53
C CYS A 102 11.09 -3.50 -11.17
N GLU A 103 10.43 -4.11 -12.15
CA GLU A 103 9.13 -4.70 -11.95
C GLU A 103 9.22 -6.04 -11.24
N LEU A 104 8.28 -6.27 -10.32
CA LEU A 104 8.13 -7.56 -9.66
C LEU A 104 7.57 -8.57 -10.67
N GLN A 105 8.23 -9.72 -10.77
CA GLN A 105 7.80 -10.81 -11.63
C GLN A 105 6.47 -11.41 -11.15
N ASN A 106 5.62 -11.88 -12.07
CA ASN A 106 4.32 -12.47 -11.74
C ASN A 106 4.41 -13.59 -10.70
N ARG A 107 5.44 -14.45 -10.80
CA ARG A 107 5.68 -15.52 -9.83
C ARG A 107 5.91 -14.98 -8.42
N THR A 108 6.72 -13.92 -8.28
CA THR A 108 6.97 -13.26 -6.99
C THR A 108 5.69 -12.65 -6.44
N ILE A 109 4.90 -11.98 -7.29
CA ILE A 109 3.60 -11.40 -6.91
C ILE A 109 2.64 -12.47 -6.39
N THR A 110 2.58 -13.64 -7.02
CA THR A 110 1.76 -14.76 -6.53
C THR A 110 2.16 -15.19 -5.12
N TYR A 111 3.46 -15.30 -4.83
CA TYR A 111 3.92 -15.63 -3.48
C TYR A 111 3.58 -14.53 -2.47
N LEU A 112 3.72 -13.26 -2.84
CA LEU A 112 3.36 -12.12 -1.97
C LEU A 112 1.85 -12.06 -1.70
N GLN A 113 1.01 -12.36 -2.69
CA GLN A 113 -0.43 -12.48 -2.51
C GLN A 113 -0.79 -13.56 -1.50
N MET A 114 -0.17 -14.75 -1.62
CA MET A 114 -0.39 -15.85 -0.66
C MET A 114 0.08 -15.48 0.75
N ALA A 115 1.22 -14.80 0.87
CA ALA A 115 1.73 -14.31 2.14
C ALA A 115 0.78 -13.28 2.76
N ALA A 116 0.27 -12.31 1.98
CA ALA A 116 -0.69 -11.31 2.43
C ALA A 116 -2.00 -11.93 2.91
N LEU A 117 -2.57 -12.87 2.15
CA LEU A 117 -3.78 -13.60 2.52
C LEU A 117 -3.59 -14.39 3.82
N ARG A 118 -2.44 -15.05 4.00
CA ARG A 118 -2.11 -15.77 5.23
C ARG A 118 -1.97 -14.81 6.41
N PHE A 119 -1.27 -13.70 6.22
CA PHE A 119 -1.10 -12.68 7.25
C PHE A 119 -2.43 -12.08 7.71
N HIS A 120 -3.32 -11.75 6.76
CA HIS A 120 -4.64 -11.23 7.04
C HIS A 120 -5.43 -12.15 7.98
N ARG A 121 -5.46 -13.45 7.69
CA ARG A 121 -6.13 -14.46 8.53
C ARG A 121 -5.53 -14.59 9.93
N MET A 122 -4.25 -14.28 10.12
CA MET A 122 -3.61 -14.34 11.43
C MET A 122 -3.98 -13.13 12.30
N VAL A 123 -4.21 -11.97 11.68
CA VAL A 123 -4.43 -10.70 12.40
C VAL A 123 -5.92 -10.41 12.62
N THR A 124 -6.83 -10.94 11.81
CA THR A 124 -8.29 -10.71 11.94
C THR A 124 -9.03 -11.78 12.73
N LYS A 125 -8.46 -12.27 13.83
CA LYS A 125 -9.16 -13.13 14.79
C LYS A 125 -9.93 -12.32 15.83
#